data_AF-A0A519SSE3-F1
#
_entry.id   AF-A0A519SSE3-F1
#
_cell.length_a   1.000
_cell.length_b   1.000
_cell.length_c   1.000
_cell.angle_alpha   90.00
_cell.angle_beta   90.00
_cell.angle_gamma   90.00
#
_symmetry.space_group_name_H-M   'P 1'
#
loop_
_entity.id
_entity.type
_entity.pdbx_description
1 polymer ?
#
loop_
_entity_poly.entity_id
_entity_poly.type
_entity_poly.pdbx_seq_one_letter_code
_entity_poly.pdbx_strand_id
1 'polypeptide(L)'
;MQPIPETSPRFSNLQLELLRLYSRDVPDEELAEIKHLLARYFADKLSRRADQVWEEKGWTDETMEEFLHTKMRSSSPPKSA
;
A
#
# COMPACT_ATOMS: atom_id res chain seq x y z
N MET A 1 11.02 -30.93 -29.95
CA MET A 1 11.21 -29.65 -29.24
C MET A 1 10.07 -29.49 -28.25
N GLN A 2 10.35 -29.31 -26.96
CA GLN A 2 9.33 -28.83 -26.02
C GLN A 2 9.05 -27.35 -26.30
N PRO A 3 7.80 -26.85 -26.18
CA PRO A 3 7.50 -25.44 -26.39
C PRO A 3 8.13 -24.61 -25.27
N ILE A 4 8.77 -23.51 -25.66
CA ILE A 4 9.33 -22.50 -24.76
C ILE A 4 8.15 -21.81 -24.07
N PRO A 5 8.10 -21.70 -22.73
CA PRO A 5 7.02 -20.98 -22.08
C PRO A 5 7.06 -19.50 -22.47
N GLU A 6 5.97 -18.99 -23.04
CA GLU A 6 5.68 -17.56 -23.21
C GLU A 6 5.77 -16.89 -21.84
N THR A 7 6.91 -16.29 -21.52
CA THR A 7 7.09 -15.63 -20.23
C THR A 7 6.20 -14.40 -20.20
N SER A 8 5.20 -14.39 -19.32
CA SER A 8 4.57 -13.16 -18.81
C SER A 8 5.66 -12.09 -18.60
N PRO A 9 5.40 -10.80 -18.89
CA PRO A 9 6.42 -9.78 -18.70
C PRO A 9 6.94 -9.88 -17.26
N ARG A 10 8.21 -10.26 -17.10
CA ARG A 10 8.82 -10.57 -15.79
C ARG A 10 8.71 -9.40 -14.80
N PHE A 11 8.47 -8.21 -15.32
CA PHE A 11 8.33 -6.98 -14.57
C PHE A 11 7.14 -6.17 -15.06
N SER A 12 6.44 -5.52 -14.12
CA SER A 12 5.43 -4.51 -14.43
C SER A 12 6.08 -3.28 -15.08
N ASN A 13 5.27 -2.44 -15.71
CA ASN A 13 5.72 -1.16 -16.25
C ASN A 13 6.43 -0.30 -15.19
N LEU A 14 5.88 -0.22 -13.97
CA LEU A 14 6.49 0.53 -12.86
C LEU A 14 7.85 -0.07 -12.47
N GLN A 15 7.96 -1.39 -12.40
CA GLN A 15 9.23 -2.05 -12.10
C GLN A 15 10.29 -1.76 -13.17
N LEU A 16 9.92 -1.77 -14.45
CA LEU A 16 10.83 -1.44 -15.56
C LEU A 16 11.30 0.02 -15.51
N GLU A 17 10.41 0.97 -15.21
CA GLU A 17 10.80 2.38 -15.09
C GLU A 17 11.72 2.62 -13.89
N LEU A 18 11.46 1.98 -12.74
CA LEU A 18 12.36 2.06 -11.59
C LEU A 18 13.74 1.48 -11.90
N LEU A 19 13.81 0.34 -12.62
CA LEU A 19 15.09 -0.23 -13.06
C LEU A 19 15.87 0.71 -13.99
N ARG A 20 15.18 1.42 -14.90
CA ARG A 20 15.79 2.43 -15.78
C ARG A 20 16.25 3.67 -15.02
N LEU A 21 15.54 4.05 -13.94
CA LEU A 21 15.92 5.15 -13.08
C LEU A 21 17.19 4.81 -12.28
N TYR A 22 17.23 3.61 -11.69
CA TYR A 22 18.34 3.17 -10.83
C TYR A 22 19.61 2.80 -11.60
N SER A 23 19.53 2.53 -12.92
CA SER A 23 20.72 2.24 -13.73
C SER A 23 21.70 3.42 -13.87
N ARG A 24 21.34 4.59 -13.32
CA ARG A 24 22.16 5.82 -13.31
C ARG A 24 22.91 6.07 -12.00
N ASP A 25 23.04 5.04 -11.15
CA ASP A 25 23.78 5.11 -9.88
C ASP A 25 23.18 6.18 -8.93
N VAL A 26 21.89 6.01 -8.63
CA VAL A 26 21.13 6.93 -7.77
C VAL A 26 21.69 6.86 -6.33
N PRO A 27 22.07 7.98 -5.72
CA PRO A 27 22.51 8.02 -4.33
C PRO A 27 21.45 7.48 -3.37
N ASP A 28 21.89 6.87 -2.26
CA ASP A 28 20.98 6.29 -1.25
C ASP A 28 19.97 7.31 -0.69
N GLU A 29 20.37 8.58 -0.58
CA GLU A 29 19.50 9.68 -0.14
C GLU A 29 18.35 9.92 -1.12
N GLU A 30 18.64 10.02 -2.42
CA GLU A 30 17.63 10.16 -3.47
C GLU A 30 16.73 8.91 -3.55
N LEU A 31 17.29 7.71 -3.35
CA LEU A 31 16.49 6.48 -3.26
C LEU A 31 15.51 6.52 -2.08
N ALA A 32 15.92 7.05 -0.93
CA ALA A 32 15.05 7.23 0.22
C ALA A 32 13.93 8.25 -0.07
N GLU A 33 14.23 9.34 -0.76
CA GLU A 33 13.24 10.32 -1.19
C GLU A 33 12.19 9.70 -2.13
N ILE A 34 12.63 8.91 -3.13
CA ILE A 34 11.73 8.21 -4.05
C ILE A 34 10.79 7.25 -3.29
N LYS A 35 11.33 6.49 -2.32
CA LYS A 35 10.51 5.62 -1.46
C LYS A 35 9.49 6.43 -0.67
N HIS A 36 9.88 7.59 -0.14
CA HIS A 36 8.99 8.44 0.63
C HIS A 36 7.88 9.05 -0.25
N LEU A 37 8.20 9.45 -1.48
CA LEU A 37 7.20 9.93 -2.46
C LEU A 37 6.17 8.84 -2.79
N LEU A 38 6.62 7.61 -3.02
CA LEU A 38 5.72 6.48 -3.27
C LEU A 38 4.85 6.18 -2.04
N ALA A 39 5.44 6.15 -0.84
CA ALA A 39 4.71 5.93 0.40
C ALA A 39 3.60 6.98 0.61
N ARG A 40 3.92 8.25 0.38
CA ARG A 40 2.96 9.35 0.47
C ARG A 40 1.82 9.18 -0.54
N TYR A 41 2.14 8.90 -1.81
CA TYR A 41 1.13 8.68 -2.84
C TYR A 41 0.14 7.56 -2.47
N PHE A 42 0.65 6.44 -1.95
CA PHE A 42 -0.21 5.33 -1.54
C PHE A 42 -1.00 5.64 -0.27
N ALA A 43 -0.41 6.34 0.71
CA ALA A 43 -1.12 6.80 1.90
C ALA A 43 -2.30 7.71 1.51
N ASP A 44 -2.07 8.73 0.67
CA ASP A 44 -3.12 9.64 0.21
C ASP A 44 -4.21 8.89 -0.56
N LYS A 45 -3.83 7.90 -1.38
CA LYS A 45 -4.78 7.05 -2.12
C LYS A 45 -5.62 6.18 -1.18
N LEU A 46 -5.02 5.66 -0.11
CA LEU A 46 -5.73 4.87 0.90
C LEU A 46 -6.68 5.74 1.71
N SER A 47 -6.24 6.92 2.15
CA SER A 47 -7.08 7.89 2.85
C SER A 47 -8.31 8.26 2.03
N ARG A 48 -8.13 8.66 0.75
CA ARG A 48 -9.27 8.98 -0.12
C ARG A 48 -10.24 7.82 -0.30
N ARG A 49 -9.75 6.58 -0.33
CA ARG A 49 -10.62 5.39 -0.41
C ARG A 49 -11.35 5.14 0.89
N ALA A 50 -10.70 5.37 2.04
CA ALA A 50 -11.34 5.28 3.34
C ALA A 50 -12.47 6.32 3.44
N ASP A 51 -12.21 7.56 3.03
CA ASP A 51 -13.21 8.62 2.98
C ASP A 51 -14.39 8.24 2.06
N GLN A 52 -14.12 7.68 0.88
CA GLN A 52 -15.18 7.20 -0.02
C GLN A 52 -16.05 6.12 0.64
N VAL A 53 -15.45 5.13 1.28
CA VAL A 53 -16.19 4.09 2.00
C VAL A 53 -16.97 4.67 3.17
N TRP A 54 -16.40 5.64 3.87
CA TRP A 54 -17.05 6.34 4.98
C TRP A 54 -18.36 7.01 4.54
N GLU A 55 -18.29 7.77 3.44
CA GLU A 55 -19.45 8.43 2.84
C GLU A 55 -20.46 7.43 2.26
N GLU A 56 -20.00 6.41 1.52
CA GLU A 56 -20.88 5.38 0.93
C GLU A 56 -21.67 4.59 1.98
N LYS A 57 -21.08 4.40 3.16
CA LYS A 57 -21.73 3.72 4.28
C LYS A 57 -22.56 4.66 5.15
N GLY A 58 -22.53 5.97 4.89
CA GLY A 58 -23.19 6.98 5.71
C GLY A 58 -22.70 6.96 7.15
N TRP A 59 -21.42 6.63 7.35
CA TRP A 59 -20.84 6.61 8.69
C TRP A 59 -20.74 8.03 9.24
N THR A 60 -21.01 8.16 10.53
CA THR A 60 -21.01 9.42 11.26
C THR A 60 -20.14 9.30 12.50
N ASP A 61 -19.97 10.41 13.22
CA ASP A 61 -19.26 10.42 14.50
C ASP A 61 -19.87 9.42 15.50
N GLU A 62 -21.19 9.22 15.48
CA GLU A 62 -21.86 8.19 16.29
C GLU A 62 -21.44 6.76 15.88
N THR A 63 -21.22 6.52 14.59
CA THR A 63 -20.70 5.23 14.10
C THR A 63 -19.27 5.00 14.61
N MET A 64 -18.46 6.06 14.67
CA MET A 64 -17.11 5.98 15.24
C MET A 64 -17.17 5.57 16.71
N GLU A 65 -18.07 6.18 17.49
CA GLU A 65 -18.26 5.83 18.91
C GLU A 65 -18.68 4.37 19.08
N GLU A 66 -19.58 3.87 18.23
CA GLU A 66 -19.97 2.46 18.20
C GLU A 66 -18.77 1.53 17.91
N PHE A 67 -17.91 1.90 16.95
CA PHE A 67 -16.71 1.13 16.62
C PHE A 67 -15.69 1.10 17.76
N LEU A 68 -15.53 2.20 18.51
CA LEU A 68 -14.66 2.28 19.68
C LEU A 68 -15.14 1.36 20.81
N HIS A 69 -16.46 1.30 21.04
CA HIS A 69 -17.06 0.44 22.05
C HIS A 69 -17.08 -1.04 21.67
N THR A 70 -17.11 -1.38 20.38
CA THR A 70 -17.16 -2.76 19.88
C THR A 70 -15.82 -3.50 19.98
N LYS A 71 -14.74 -2.85 20.45
CA LYS A 71 -13.39 -3.43 20.59
C LYS A 71 -12.90 -4.17 19.32
N MET A 72 -13.19 -3.65 18.14
CA MET A 72 -12.77 -4.28 16.87
C MET A 72 -11.25 -4.45 16.75
N ARG A 73 -10.47 -3.67 17.51
CA ARG A 73 -9.01 -3.74 17.61
C ARG A 73 -8.48 -4.73 18.65
N SER A 74 -9.31 -5.35 19.49
CA SER A 74 -8.86 -6.33 20.48
C SER A 74 -8.93 -7.77 19.95
N SER A 75 -8.09 -8.08 18.96
CA SER A 75 -7.55 -9.44 18.84
C SER A 75 -6.13 -9.41 19.38
N SER A 76 -5.98 -9.34 20.70
CA SER A 76 -4.68 -9.55 21.32
C SER A 76 -4.22 -10.96 20.94
N PRO A 77 -3.07 -11.14 20.26
CA PRO A 77 -2.51 -12.47 20.12
C PRO A 77 -2.22 -13.01 21.54
N PRO A 78 -2.47 -14.31 21.79
CA PRO A 78 -2.21 -14.90 23.10
C PRO A 78 -0.74 -14.67 23.46
N LYS A 79 -0.48 -14.15 24.66
CA LYS A 79 0.87 -14.07 25.20
C LYS A 79 1.38 -15.50 25.36
N SER A 80 2.30 -15.91 24.50
CA SER A 80 3.09 -17.11 24.67
C SER A 80 3.86 -16.99 25.99
N ALA A 81 3.52 -17.84 26.96
CA ALA A 81 4.28 -18.07 28.18
C ALA A 81 5.42 -19.07 27.91
#